data_AF-A0A835RNP5-F1
#
_entry.id   AF-A0A835RNP5-F1
#
_cell.length_a   1.000
_cell.length_b   1.000
_cell.length_c   1.000
_cell.angle_alpha   90.00
_cell.angle_beta   90.00
_cell.angle_gamma   90.00
#
_symmetry.space_group_name_H-M   'P 1'
#
loop_
_entity.id
_entity.type
_entity.pdbx_description
1 polymer ?
#
loop_
_entity_poly.entity_id
_entity_poly.type
_entity_poly.pdbx_seq_one_letter_code
_entity_poly.pdbx_strand_id
1 'polypeptide(L)'
;MGSLSSLLILLFLHLIQSSSSPIKVVNLGGWLVTEGWITPDLFDQIPINKDLLDGTQINLKSVTQNRFLCAENGGGSIVVINQQSASDWGHSRITEKTFQFRAFKWQFFELNDHKHLIAVSTSSQNSDPSKTFELIRKDNDPNRIRLRAPNGFFLAGKFRWLGDRRSPRETNWDDQSTFLLTVVVQLKGEFQVTNAYGHDKASSVMMEHWNSFIVEDDFKFMSENGLNAVKIPVGWWIMFDPNPPNPFVGGSWQTLDKAFNWAKKYNLKVIIDLHAVPGSQNGWDHSGTRDGFQSWGQTDDTIEQTVDVIEFLASRYADKPELYAIELINEPLAPGVTLNKLKKYYEAGYNATRRHTDVHVIMSNRLRIKDQTELIHFASSFAGSVIDVHYYNMFSSMFKRMTVQQNIDYVYNNRASVLNSLMVSNGPLVFVGNGWMRWVWQMHQKRIIKDLEKHSLMSMGGQPLAGHIGPLEFLITIGAWSG
;
A
#
# COMPACT_ATOMS: atom_id res chain seq x y z
N MET A 1 -11.11 50.22 -51.58
CA MET A 1 -9.91 49.36 -51.77
C MET A 1 -9.43 48.96 -50.38
N GLY A 2 -9.85 47.80 -49.90
CA GLY A 2 -9.68 47.38 -48.51
C GLY A 2 -9.06 45.99 -48.43
N SER A 3 -7.97 45.93 -47.65
CA SER A 3 -7.59 44.81 -46.77
C SER A 3 -7.36 43.42 -47.41
N LEU A 4 -6.13 43.18 -47.85
CA LEU A 4 -5.53 41.83 -47.95
C LEU A 4 -4.62 41.49 -46.75
N SER A 5 -4.60 42.33 -45.71
CA SER A 5 -3.72 42.15 -44.53
C SER A 5 -4.37 41.44 -43.34
N SER A 6 -5.65 41.08 -43.44
CA SER A 6 -6.41 40.46 -42.32
C SER A 6 -6.46 38.93 -42.38
N LEU A 7 -5.93 38.29 -43.42
CA LEU A 7 -6.03 36.84 -43.61
C LEU A 7 -4.83 36.04 -43.08
N LEU A 8 -3.70 36.69 -42.73
CA LEU A 8 -2.51 36.00 -42.20
C LEU A 8 -2.41 35.98 -40.66
N ILE A 9 -3.20 36.80 -39.95
CA ILE A 9 -3.18 36.85 -38.47
C ILE A 9 -4.19 35.87 -37.85
N LEU A 10 -5.19 35.41 -38.60
CA LEU A 10 -6.17 34.43 -38.15
C LEU A 10 -5.70 32.97 -38.26
N LEU A 11 -4.61 32.69 -39.00
CA LEU A 11 -4.05 31.33 -39.12
C LEU A 11 -2.98 30.98 -38.07
N PHE A 12 -2.52 31.94 -37.26
CA PHE A 12 -1.49 31.72 -36.22
C PHE A 12 -1.99 31.88 -34.77
N LEU A 13 -3.26 32.22 -34.57
CA LEU A 13 -3.87 32.40 -33.23
C LEU A 13 -4.92 31.34 -32.85
N HIS A 14 -5.05 30.26 -33.63
CA HIS A 14 -5.90 29.10 -33.31
C HIS A 14 -5.14 27.78 -33.14
N LEU A 15 -3.81 27.82 -33.01
CA LEU A 15 -2.97 26.63 -32.77
C LEU A 15 -2.34 26.58 -31.37
N ILE A 16 -2.83 27.37 -30.42
CA ILE A 16 -2.57 27.14 -28.99
C ILE A 16 -3.89 27.16 -28.24
N GLN A 17 -4.80 26.28 -28.67
CA GLN A 17 -5.71 25.68 -27.72
C GLN A 17 -4.89 24.54 -27.11
N SER A 18 -4.43 24.66 -25.86
CA SER A 18 -3.95 23.49 -25.11
C SER A 18 -5.17 22.60 -24.87
N SER A 19 -5.57 21.88 -25.91
CA SER A 19 -6.83 21.14 -26.01
C SER A 19 -6.62 19.71 -25.52
N SER A 20 -6.23 19.55 -24.27
CA SER A 20 -6.53 18.31 -23.55
C SER A 20 -7.61 18.62 -22.54
N SER A 21 -8.77 17.98 -22.65
CA SER A 21 -9.72 17.97 -21.55
C SER A 21 -9.02 17.42 -20.30
N PRO A 22 -9.34 17.91 -19.09
CA PRO A 22 -8.74 17.40 -17.86
C PRO A 22 -8.91 15.88 -17.80
N ILE A 23 -7.86 15.18 -17.38
CA ILE A 23 -7.92 13.74 -17.16
C ILE A 23 -8.80 13.51 -15.91
N LYS A 24 -9.74 12.58 -16.02
CA LYS A 24 -10.68 12.16 -14.97
C LYS A 24 -10.44 10.69 -14.74
N VAL A 25 -9.77 10.40 -13.63
CA VAL A 25 -9.20 9.09 -13.32
C VAL A 25 -10.01 8.42 -12.22
N VAL A 26 -10.10 7.10 -12.27
CA VAL A 26 -10.48 6.25 -11.14
C VAL A 26 -9.31 5.34 -10.81
N ASN A 27 -9.02 5.17 -9.51
CA ASN A 27 -7.96 4.26 -9.07
C ASN A 27 -8.59 2.89 -8.79
N LEU A 28 -8.04 1.87 -9.44
CA LEU A 28 -8.47 0.47 -9.36
C LEU A 28 -7.68 -0.26 -8.25
N GLY A 29 -7.62 0.33 -7.06
CA GLY A 29 -7.01 -0.25 -5.87
C GLY A 29 -7.70 -1.55 -5.43
N GLY A 30 -6.93 -2.44 -4.80
CA GLY A 30 -7.41 -3.78 -4.42
C GLY A 30 -7.45 -4.79 -5.57
N TRP A 31 -7.18 -4.41 -6.83
CA TRP A 31 -7.24 -5.33 -7.98
C TRP A 31 -5.94 -6.12 -8.19
N LEU A 32 -4.93 -5.52 -8.82
CA LEU A 32 -3.63 -6.15 -9.10
C LEU A 32 -2.64 -6.02 -7.93
N VAL A 33 -2.99 -5.22 -6.92
CA VAL A 33 -2.36 -5.20 -5.60
C VAL A 33 -3.49 -5.25 -4.58
N THR A 34 -3.54 -6.33 -3.80
CA THR A 34 -4.64 -6.56 -2.85
C THR A 34 -4.49 -5.80 -1.53
N GLU A 35 -5.62 -5.35 -0.98
CA GLU A 35 -5.72 -4.64 0.29
C GLU A 35 -6.95 -5.13 1.06
N GLY A 36 -6.76 -5.68 2.26
CA GLY A 36 -7.84 -6.35 2.98
C GLY A 36 -8.96 -5.46 3.49
N TRP A 37 -8.80 -4.13 3.45
CA TRP A 37 -9.91 -3.21 3.73
C TRP A 37 -10.77 -2.95 2.48
N ILE A 38 -10.24 -3.16 1.27
CA ILE A 38 -10.95 -3.08 -0.01
C ILE A 38 -11.54 -4.44 -0.36
N THR A 39 -10.76 -5.51 -0.19
CA THR A 39 -11.11 -6.88 -0.57
C THR A 39 -11.12 -7.81 0.65
N PRO A 40 -11.97 -7.56 1.67
CA PRO A 40 -11.94 -8.31 2.93
C PRO A 40 -12.21 -9.80 2.74
N ASP A 41 -13.06 -10.16 1.77
CA ASP A 41 -13.47 -11.54 1.52
C ASP A 41 -12.28 -12.46 1.20
N LEU A 42 -11.23 -11.97 0.53
CA LEU A 42 -10.01 -12.75 0.26
C LEU A 42 -9.33 -13.22 1.55
N PHE A 43 -9.36 -12.37 2.58
CA PHE A 43 -8.72 -12.63 3.87
C PHE A 43 -9.63 -13.41 4.81
N ASP A 44 -10.95 -13.17 4.75
CA ASP A 44 -11.92 -13.82 5.62
C ASP A 44 -12.09 -15.32 5.33
N GLN A 45 -11.82 -15.72 4.08
CA GLN A 45 -11.84 -17.10 3.58
C GLN A 45 -10.54 -17.88 3.85
N ILE A 46 -9.50 -17.26 4.42
CA ILE A 46 -8.26 -17.95 4.77
C ILE A 46 -8.57 -19.08 5.77
N PRO A 47 -8.20 -20.34 5.47
CA PRO A 47 -8.70 -21.49 6.22
C PRO A 47 -8.00 -21.70 7.58
N ILE A 48 -6.75 -21.26 7.71
CA ILE A 48 -5.90 -21.54 8.88
C ILE A 48 -5.26 -20.24 9.36
N ASN A 49 -5.32 -19.98 10.67
CA ASN A 49 -4.67 -18.84 11.33
C ASN A 49 -5.04 -17.48 10.72
N LYS A 50 -6.26 -17.26 10.21
CA LYS A 50 -6.62 -15.98 9.60
C LYS A 50 -6.52 -14.75 10.52
N ASP A 51 -6.45 -14.94 11.83
CA ASP A 51 -6.26 -13.89 12.85
C ASP A 51 -4.78 -13.65 13.21
N LEU A 52 -3.89 -14.52 12.73
CA LEU A 52 -2.45 -14.41 12.82
C LEU A 52 -1.92 -14.67 11.41
N LEU A 53 -1.78 -13.62 10.59
CA LEU A 53 -1.11 -13.72 9.29
C LEU A 53 0.38 -13.39 9.46
N ASP A 54 1.23 -13.74 8.49
CA ASP A 54 2.67 -13.39 8.59
C ASP A 54 2.85 -11.87 8.74
N GLY A 55 3.72 -11.46 9.65
CA GLY A 55 3.92 -10.08 10.05
C GLY A 55 2.97 -9.57 11.14
N THR A 56 2.01 -10.40 11.60
CA THR A 56 1.09 -9.99 12.67
C THR A 56 1.85 -9.65 13.94
N GLN A 57 1.59 -8.46 14.47
CA GLN A 57 2.15 -8.00 15.73
C GLN A 57 1.28 -8.46 16.89
N ILE A 58 1.90 -9.09 17.88
CA ILE A 58 1.20 -9.68 19.02
C ILE A 58 1.78 -9.22 20.35
N ASN A 59 0.92 -9.21 21.36
CA ASN A 59 1.29 -9.11 22.76
C ASN A 59 0.95 -10.39 23.49
N LEU A 60 1.86 -10.82 24.37
CA LEU A 60 1.69 -11.99 25.22
C LEU A 60 1.79 -11.58 26.68
N LYS A 61 0.69 -11.71 27.42
CA LYS A 61 0.62 -11.39 28.85
C LYS A 61 0.54 -12.67 29.67
N SER A 62 1.49 -12.89 30.58
CA SER A 62 1.46 -14.03 31.49
C SER A 62 0.23 -13.97 32.39
N VAL A 63 -0.54 -15.06 32.46
CA VAL A 63 -1.74 -15.16 33.30
C VAL A 63 -1.38 -15.06 34.78
N THR A 64 -0.35 -15.77 35.23
CA THR A 64 0.02 -15.81 36.66
C THR A 64 0.83 -14.61 37.13
N GLN A 65 1.63 -14.00 36.24
CA GLN A 65 2.47 -12.85 36.61
C GLN A 65 1.79 -11.50 36.34
N ASN A 66 0.69 -11.49 35.57
CA ASN A 66 -0.02 -10.28 35.13
C ASN A 66 0.91 -9.25 34.46
N ARG A 67 1.92 -9.74 33.72
CA ARG A 67 2.98 -8.95 33.07
C ARG A 67 3.19 -9.43 31.64
N PHE A 68 3.65 -8.53 30.79
CA PHE A 68 3.92 -8.82 29.39
C PHE A 68 5.31 -9.44 29.23
N LEU A 69 5.37 -10.39 28.30
CA LEU A 69 6.60 -10.90 27.74
C LEU A 69 7.32 -9.77 27.00
N CYS A 70 8.65 -9.75 27.02
CA CYS A 70 9.48 -8.85 26.21
C CYS A 70 10.87 -9.41 25.96
N ALA A 71 11.47 -9.06 24.82
CA ALA A 71 12.90 -9.21 24.61
C ALA A 71 13.65 -8.03 25.25
N GLU A 72 14.57 -8.30 26.17
CA GLU A 72 15.36 -7.22 26.80
C GLU A 72 16.21 -6.51 25.73
N ASN A 73 16.36 -5.19 25.88
CA ASN A 73 17.07 -4.32 24.91
C ASN A 73 16.50 -4.36 23.47
N GLY A 74 15.25 -4.79 23.34
CA GLY A 74 14.54 -4.96 22.07
C GLY A 74 14.95 -6.21 21.29
N GLY A 75 15.92 -7.00 21.77
CA GLY A 75 16.55 -8.07 21.02
C GLY A 75 18.05 -8.14 21.33
N GLY A 76 18.62 -9.33 21.15
CA GLY A 76 20.04 -9.61 21.29
C GLY A 76 20.40 -10.12 22.67
N SER A 77 19.38 -10.54 23.42
CA SER A 77 19.48 -10.99 24.80
C SER A 77 18.32 -11.93 25.13
N ILE A 78 18.08 -12.13 26.42
CA ILE A 78 17.01 -12.91 27.00
C ILE A 78 15.61 -12.33 26.69
N VAL A 79 14.64 -13.24 26.62
CA VAL A 79 13.21 -12.92 26.59
C VAL A 79 12.63 -13.25 27.96
N VAL A 80 11.93 -12.29 28.56
CA VAL A 80 11.48 -12.39 29.96
C VAL A 80 10.07 -11.85 30.16
N ILE A 81 9.44 -12.22 31.27
CA ILE A 81 8.16 -11.66 31.71
C ILE A 81 8.45 -10.57 32.74
N ASN A 82 8.47 -9.29 32.34
CA ASN A 82 8.73 -8.20 33.29
C ASN A 82 7.93 -6.91 33.05
N GLN A 83 7.39 -6.69 31.85
CA GLN A 83 6.76 -5.43 31.46
C GLN A 83 5.37 -5.26 32.07
N GLN A 84 5.06 -4.04 32.52
CA GLN A 84 3.74 -3.69 33.07
C GLN A 84 2.73 -3.32 31.98
N SER A 85 3.21 -2.75 30.89
CA SER A 85 2.42 -2.43 29.70
C SER A 85 2.86 -3.29 28.53
N ALA A 86 1.97 -3.46 27.57
CA ALA A 86 2.35 -3.93 26.24
C ALA A 86 3.49 -3.05 25.69
N SER A 87 4.44 -3.68 25.01
CA SER A 87 5.39 -2.97 24.15
C SER A 87 5.23 -3.53 22.75
N ASP A 88 5.52 -2.74 21.73
CA ASP A 88 5.55 -3.22 20.36
C ASP A 88 6.87 -3.97 20.24
N TRP A 89 6.92 -5.31 20.25
CA TRP A 89 8.22 -6.00 20.13
C TRP A 89 8.14 -7.35 19.43
N GLY A 90 6.96 -7.89 19.12
CA GLY A 90 6.82 -9.23 18.54
C GLY A 90 6.13 -9.21 17.20
N HIS A 91 6.86 -9.49 16.11
CA HIS A 91 6.23 -9.93 14.87
C HIS A 91 6.18 -11.45 14.89
N SER A 92 5.04 -12.02 14.57
CA SER A 92 4.92 -13.46 14.33
C SER A 92 5.09 -13.74 12.84
N ARG A 93 5.89 -14.76 12.54
CA ARG A 93 6.07 -15.34 11.22
C ARG A 93 5.53 -16.75 11.23
N ILE A 94 4.86 -17.14 10.17
CA ILE A 94 3.93 -18.26 10.22
C ILE A 94 4.30 -19.30 9.19
N THR A 95 4.33 -20.55 9.64
CA THR A 95 4.10 -21.74 8.81
C THR A 95 2.75 -22.34 9.19
N GLU A 96 2.24 -23.28 8.38
CA GLU A 96 0.87 -23.85 8.51
C GLU A 96 0.44 -24.23 9.93
N LYS A 97 1.39 -24.61 10.82
CA LYS A 97 1.12 -24.98 12.22
C LYS A 97 2.10 -24.43 13.24
N THR A 98 3.17 -23.76 12.81
CA THR A 98 4.23 -23.30 13.72
C THR A 98 4.59 -21.85 13.47
N PHE A 99 5.09 -21.19 14.51
CA PHE A 99 5.34 -19.76 14.53
C PHE A 99 6.81 -19.50 14.84
N GLN A 100 7.45 -18.61 14.09
CA GLN A 100 8.69 -17.96 14.51
C GLN A 100 8.33 -16.59 15.07
N PHE A 101 8.85 -16.26 16.25
CA PHE A 101 8.65 -14.94 16.84
C PHE A 101 9.90 -14.09 16.64
N ARG A 102 9.72 -12.87 16.14
CA ARG A 102 10.79 -11.92 15.84
C ARG A 102 10.69 -10.73 16.79
N ALA A 103 11.78 -10.47 17.51
CA ALA A 103 12.04 -9.26 18.27
C ALA A 103 12.47 -8.08 17.37
N PHE A 104 12.80 -6.92 17.93
CA PHE A 104 13.48 -5.88 17.15
C PHE A 104 14.89 -6.34 16.71
N LYS A 105 15.53 -5.53 15.87
CA LYS A 105 16.87 -5.77 15.33
C LYS A 105 16.98 -7.08 14.54
N TRP A 106 15.86 -7.55 13.99
CA TRP A 106 15.82 -8.75 13.16
C TRP A 106 16.26 -10.03 13.89
N GLN A 107 15.96 -10.10 15.19
CA GLN A 107 16.34 -11.24 16.02
C GLN A 107 15.15 -12.14 16.33
N PHE A 108 15.33 -13.44 16.13
CA PHE A 108 14.29 -14.45 16.31
C PHE A 108 14.45 -15.19 17.62
N PHE A 109 13.31 -15.65 18.16
CA PHE A 109 13.28 -16.40 19.40
C PHE A 109 13.86 -17.79 19.18
N GLU A 110 14.65 -18.24 20.14
CA GLU A 110 15.17 -19.60 20.22
C GLU A 110 15.42 -19.97 21.68
N LEU A 111 15.60 -21.27 21.95
CA LEU A 111 16.06 -21.74 23.23
C LEU A 111 17.59 -21.86 23.22
N ASN A 112 18.25 -21.35 24.25
CA ASN A 112 19.68 -21.57 24.44
C ASN A 112 19.99 -22.95 25.05
N ASP A 113 21.27 -23.27 25.23
CA ASP A 113 21.70 -24.55 25.82
C ASP A 113 21.16 -24.80 27.25
N HIS A 114 20.83 -23.72 27.97
CA HIS A 114 20.22 -23.76 29.29
C HIS A 114 18.69 -23.75 29.25
N LYS A 115 18.10 -23.87 28.05
CA LYS A 115 16.66 -23.87 27.78
C LYS A 115 15.93 -22.59 28.20
N HIS A 116 16.66 -21.48 28.28
CA HIS A 116 16.07 -20.15 28.43
C HIS A 116 15.68 -19.60 27.06
N LEU A 117 14.55 -18.88 27.01
CA LEU A 117 14.13 -18.19 25.80
C LEU A 117 15.01 -16.96 25.58
N ILE A 118 15.62 -16.88 24.42
CA ILE A 118 16.46 -15.75 23.99
C ILE A 118 15.99 -15.28 22.61
N ALA A 119 16.34 -14.04 22.25
CA ALA A 119 16.07 -13.47 20.93
C ALA A 119 17.38 -12.97 20.33
N VAL A 120 18.23 -13.88 19.85
CA VAL A 120 19.57 -13.54 19.30
C VAL A 120 19.78 -14.02 17.87
N SER A 121 19.01 -15.01 17.41
CA SER A 121 19.17 -15.59 16.07
C SER A 121 18.87 -14.57 14.99
N THR A 122 19.78 -14.41 14.03
CA THR A 122 19.57 -13.58 12.83
C THR A 122 19.11 -14.40 11.62
N SER A 123 19.11 -15.73 11.70
CA SER A 123 18.69 -16.59 10.60
C SER A 123 17.17 -16.63 10.48
N SER A 124 16.65 -16.24 9.32
CA SER A 124 15.22 -16.27 8.99
C SER A 124 14.85 -17.48 8.13
N GLN A 125 15.42 -18.67 8.36
CA GLN A 125 15.02 -19.84 7.57
C GLN A 125 13.70 -20.40 8.09
N ASN A 126 12.66 -20.37 7.23
CA ASN A 126 11.31 -20.86 7.52
C ASN A 126 11.26 -22.36 7.84
N SER A 127 12.26 -23.10 7.38
CA SER A 127 12.36 -24.55 7.51
C SER A 127 13.10 -25.01 8.77
N ASP A 128 13.67 -24.11 9.58
CA ASP A 128 14.42 -24.51 10.77
C ASP A 128 13.47 -24.86 11.93
N PRO A 129 13.21 -26.15 12.21
CA PRO A 129 12.24 -26.54 13.22
C PRO A 129 12.76 -26.28 14.63
N SER A 130 14.07 -26.04 14.80
CA SER A 130 14.67 -25.69 16.09
C SER A 130 14.36 -24.26 16.54
N LYS A 131 13.70 -23.47 15.67
CA LYS A 131 13.36 -22.06 15.93
C LYS A 131 11.87 -21.77 15.81
N THR A 132 11.05 -22.81 15.68
CA THR A 132 9.60 -22.69 15.53
C THR A 132 8.87 -23.16 16.79
N PHE A 133 7.73 -22.52 17.07
CA PHE A 133 6.91 -22.77 18.24
C PHE A 133 5.50 -23.16 17.81
N GLU A 134 4.88 -24.14 18.46
CA GLU A 134 3.46 -24.43 18.23
C GLU A 134 2.61 -23.55 19.15
N LEU A 135 1.60 -22.89 18.57
CA LEU A 135 0.63 -22.12 19.33
C LEU A 135 -0.59 -22.99 19.61
N ILE A 136 -0.85 -23.27 20.89
CA ILE A 136 -2.01 -24.05 21.33
C ILE A 136 -3.00 -23.11 21.99
N ARG A 137 -4.24 -23.09 21.49
CA ARG A 137 -5.34 -22.27 22.01
C ARG A 137 -6.22 -23.08 22.95
N LYS A 138 -6.83 -22.43 23.94
CA LYS A 138 -7.89 -23.03 24.76
C LYS A 138 -9.21 -23.01 23.97
N ASP A 139 -9.89 -24.14 23.90
CA ASP A 139 -11.10 -24.33 23.07
C ASP A 139 -12.17 -23.24 23.27
N ASN A 140 -12.47 -22.88 24.52
CA ASN A 140 -13.51 -21.91 24.86
C ASN A 140 -12.99 -20.47 25.08
N ASP A 141 -11.69 -20.22 24.89
CA ASP A 141 -11.04 -18.91 25.08
C ASP A 141 -9.80 -18.86 24.19
N PRO A 142 -9.96 -18.65 22.87
CA PRO A 142 -8.88 -18.80 21.90
C PRO A 142 -7.75 -17.76 22.04
N ASN A 143 -7.98 -16.68 22.81
CA ASN A 143 -6.96 -15.71 23.17
C ASN A 143 -6.09 -16.20 24.34
N ARG A 144 -6.49 -17.26 25.03
CA ARG A 144 -5.66 -17.92 26.03
C ARG A 144 -4.86 -19.03 25.38
N ILE A 145 -3.55 -18.86 25.36
CA ILE A 145 -2.65 -19.70 24.59
C ILE A 145 -1.52 -20.30 25.44
N ARG A 146 -0.92 -21.35 24.90
CA ARG A 146 0.38 -21.89 25.28
C ARG A 146 1.29 -21.93 24.06
N LEU A 147 2.58 -21.74 24.29
CA LEU A 147 3.61 -21.87 23.26
C LEU A 147 4.44 -23.11 23.55
N ARG A 148 4.38 -24.11 22.68
CA ARG A 148 5.25 -25.30 22.74
C ARG A 148 6.52 -25.01 21.97
N ALA A 149 7.66 -25.15 22.64
CA ALA A 149 8.97 -24.99 22.05
C ALA A 149 9.38 -26.25 21.24
N PRO A 150 10.40 -26.14 20.37
CA PRO A 150 10.87 -27.25 19.51
C PRO A 150 11.19 -28.55 20.24
N ASN A 151 11.58 -28.46 21.51
CA ASN A 151 11.91 -29.62 22.33
C ASN A 151 10.67 -30.30 22.97
N GLY A 152 9.46 -29.91 22.56
CA GLY A 152 8.20 -30.51 22.98
C GLY A 152 7.63 -29.96 24.28
N PHE A 153 8.35 -29.04 24.96
CA PHE A 153 7.94 -28.48 26.24
C PHE A 153 7.25 -27.12 26.07
N PHE A 154 6.36 -26.78 27.00
CA PHE A 154 5.74 -25.45 27.01
C PHE A 154 6.70 -24.42 27.57
N LEU A 155 6.71 -23.23 26.97
CA LEU A 155 7.31 -22.06 27.58
C LEU A 155 6.55 -21.73 28.88
N ALA A 156 7.27 -21.65 29.99
CA ALA A 156 6.74 -21.32 31.30
C ALA A 156 7.69 -20.39 32.03
N GLY A 157 7.15 -19.37 32.68
CA GLY A 157 7.98 -18.31 33.26
C GLY A 157 7.42 -17.68 34.51
N LYS A 158 8.29 -16.94 35.19
CA LYS A 158 7.98 -16.07 36.33
C LYS A 158 8.56 -14.69 36.05
N PHE A 159 8.34 -13.74 36.96
CA PHE A 159 8.98 -12.42 36.84
C PHE A 159 10.48 -12.53 36.54
N ARG A 160 10.92 -11.88 35.44
CA ARG A 160 12.32 -11.87 34.93
C ARG A 160 12.91 -13.24 34.54
N TRP A 161 12.08 -14.26 34.34
CA TRP A 161 12.56 -15.57 33.90
C TRP A 161 11.56 -16.25 32.97
N LEU A 162 12.05 -16.79 31.86
CA LEU A 162 11.28 -17.63 30.95
C LEU A 162 12.16 -18.73 30.37
N GLY A 163 11.69 -19.96 30.47
CA GLY A 163 12.32 -21.12 29.86
C GLY A 163 11.27 -22.14 29.47
N ASP A 164 11.73 -23.30 29.04
CA ASP A 164 10.85 -24.44 28.82
C ASP A 164 10.57 -25.19 30.15
N ARG A 165 9.47 -25.93 30.20
CA ARG A 165 9.17 -26.79 31.37
C ARG A 165 8.45 -28.07 30.96
N ARG A 166 8.85 -29.18 31.59
CA ARG A 166 8.14 -30.46 31.51
C ARG A 166 6.72 -30.31 32.04
N SER A 167 5.72 -30.47 31.16
CA SER A 167 4.32 -30.23 31.52
C SER A 167 3.77 -31.32 32.44
N PRO A 168 3.03 -30.98 33.51
CA PRO A 168 2.05 -31.88 34.11
C PRO A 168 0.81 -32.00 33.20
N ARG A 169 -0.03 -33.03 33.42
CA ARG A 169 -1.19 -33.40 32.60
C ARG A 169 -2.15 -32.23 32.30
N GLU A 170 -2.77 -32.29 31.12
CA GLU A 170 -3.21 -31.20 30.24
C GLU A 170 -4.58 -30.52 30.55
N THR A 171 -4.89 -30.13 31.79
CA THR A 171 -6.23 -29.52 32.06
C THR A 171 -6.25 -28.14 32.73
N ASN A 172 -5.23 -27.75 33.50
CA ASN A 172 -5.22 -26.41 34.12
C ASN A 172 -4.68 -25.37 33.13
N TRP A 173 -5.40 -24.27 32.90
CA TRP A 173 -5.00 -23.16 32.02
C TRP A 173 -4.63 -21.88 32.80
N ASP A 174 -4.57 -21.93 34.12
CA ASP A 174 -4.21 -20.80 34.99
C ASP A 174 -2.86 -21.07 35.68
N ASP A 175 -1.83 -21.37 34.89
CA ASP A 175 -0.48 -21.64 35.37
C ASP A 175 0.61 -20.77 34.68
N GLN A 176 1.87 -21.04 35.02
CA GLN A 176 3.03 -20.28 34.52
C GLN A 176 3.31 -20.44 33.03
N SER A 177 2.66 -21.39 32.34
CA SER A 177 2.79 -21.62 30.90
C SER A 177 1.74 -20.92 30.05
N THR A 178 0.72 -20.32 30.69
CA THR A 178 -0.39 -19.70 29.96
C THR A 178 -0.17 -18.21 29.74
N PHE A 179 -0.47 -17.77 28.51
CA PHE A 179 -0.44 -16.37 28.09
C PHE A 179 -1.81 -15.93 27.54
N LEU A 180 -2.15 -14.67 27.75
CA LEU A 180 -3.20 -13.98 27.01
C LEU A 180 -2.57 -13.34 25.78
N LEU A 181 -3.03 -13.75 24.61
CA LEU A 181 -2.69 -13.23 23.29
C LEU A 181 -3.56 -12.02 22.98
N THR A 182 -2.93 -10.98 22.45
CA THR A 182 -3.63 -9.82 21.88
C THR A 182 -2.98 -9.48 20.56
N VAL A 183 -3.78 -9.44 19.48
CA VAL A 183 -3.34 -8.94 18.18
C VAL A 183 -3.34 -7.41 18.24
N VAL A 184 -2.20 -6.80 17.91
CA VAL A 184 -1.99 -5.35 17.94
C VAL A 184 -2.19 -4.75 16.57
N VAL A 185 -1.49 -5.33 15.59
CA VAL A 185 -1.55 -4.96 14.19
C VAL A 185 -1.58 -6.24 13.38
N GLN A 186 -2.49 -6.31 12.42
CA GLN A 186 -2.56 -7.37 11.44
C GLN A 186 -2.49 -6.74 10.06
N LEU A 187 -1.44 -7.08 9.32
CA LEU A 187 -1.32 -6.67 7.92
C LEU A 187 -2.23 -7.55 7.06
N LYS A 188 -2.92 -6.93 6.11
CA LYS A 188 -3.76 -7.60 5.12
C LYS A 188 -3.41 -7.11 3.72
N GLY A 189 -2.18 -7.37 3.27
CA GLY A 189 -1.73 -7.11 1.90
C GLY A 189 -1.52 -8.38 1.09
N GLU A 190 -1.03 -8.21 -0.14
CA GLU A 190 -0.82 -9.33 -1.08
C GLU A 190 0.17 -10.38 -0.56
N PHE A 191 1.19 -9.96 0.19
CA PHE A 191 2.10 -10.89 0.84
C PHE A 191 1.34 -11.82 1.79
N GLN A 192 0.47 -11.28 2.64
CA GLN A 192 -0.22 -12.07 3.65
C GLN A 192 -1.22 -13.04 3.05
N VAL A 193 -2.02 -12.60 2.07
CA VAL A 193 -3.04 -13.48 1.45
C VAL A 193 -2.38 -14.62 0.68
N THR A 194 -1.36 -14.33 -0.13
CA THR A 194 -0.66 -15.37 -0.92
C THR A 194 0.11 -16.33 -0.03
N ASN A 195 0.82 -15.82 1.00
CA ASN A 195 1.54 -16.67 1.94
C ASN A 195 0.58 -17.57 2.76
N ALA A 196 -0.59 -17.06 3.14
CA ALA A 196 -1.54 -17.80 3.98
C ALA A 196 -2.29 -18.90 3.22
N TYR A 197 -2.62 -18.70 1.94
CA TYR A 197 -3.16 -19.78 1.10
C TYR A 197 -2.11 -20.81 0.72
N GLY A 198 -0.82 -20.41 0.75
CA GLY A 198 0.28 -21.24 0.30
C GLY A 198 0.38 -21.31 -1.23
N HIS A 199 1.55 -21.66 -1.73
CA HIS A 199 1.89 -21.63 -3.15
C HIS A 199 0.85 -22.32 -4.06
N ASP A 200 0.36 -23.50 -3.64
CA ASP A 200 -0.55 -24.33 -4.45
C ASP A 200 -1.93 -23.70 -4.65
N LYS A 201 -2.45 -22.97 -3.66
CA LYS A 201 -3.81 -22.38 -3.70
C LYS A 201 -3.81 -20.89 -4.00
N ALA A 202 -2.74 -20.18 -3.64
CA ALA A 202 -2.65 -18.74 -3.82
C ALA A 202 -2.85 -18.35 -5.30
N SER A 203 -2.27 -19.11 -6.23
CA SER A 203 -2.40 -18.85 -7.67
C SER A 203 -3.86 -18.91 -8.13
N SER A 204 -4.64 -19.91 -7.72
CA SER A 204 -6.06 -20.01 -8.10
C SER A 204 -6.91 -18.92 -7.45
N VAL A 205 -6.65 -18.59 -6.17
CA VAL A 205 -7.40 -17.55 -5.45
C VAL A 205 -7.16 -16.18 -6.07
N MET A 206 -5.90 -15.84 -6.35
CA MET A 206 -5.56 -14.56 -6.97
C MET A 206 -6.08 -14.47 -8.41
N MET A 207 -6.04 -15.56 -9.17
CA MET A 207 -6.59 -15.59 -10.52
C MET A 207 -8.11 -15.43 -10.54
N GLU A 208 -8.83 -16.02 -9.58
CA GLU A 208 -10.27 -15.80 -9.42
C GLU A 208 -10.58 -14.34 -9.08
N HIS A 209 -9.85 -13.76 -8.14
CA HIS A 209 -9.95 -12.34 -7.78
C HIS A 209 -9.72 -11.42 -8.98
N TRP A 210 -8.60 -11.58 -9.70
CA TRP A 210 -8.25 -10.74 -10.84
C TRP A 210 -9.27 -10.82 -11.99
N ASN A 211 -9.94 -11.97 -12.17
CA ASN A 211 -10.93 -12.15 -13.23
C ASN A 211 -12.36 -11.72 -12.83
N SER A 212 -12.64 -11.46 -11.55
CA SER A 212 -14.00 -11.17 -11.06
C SER A 212 -14.14 -9.82 -10.36
N PHE A 213 -13.05 -9.26 -9.81
CA PHE A 213 -13.10 -8.02 -9.05
C PHE A 213 -13.28 -6.77 -9.93
N ILE A 214 -12.51 -6.68 -11.01
CA ILE A 214 -12.69 -5.69 -12.08
C ILE A 214 -12.88 -6.43 -13.40
N VAL A 215 -13.95 -6.10 -14.11
CA VAL A 215 -14.33 -6.72 -15.38
C VAL A 215 -14.50 -5.67 -16.48
N GLU A 216 -14.68 -6.13 -17.71
CA GLU A 216 -14.84 -5.24 -18.88
C GLU A 216 -16.00 -4.24 -18.73
N ASP A 217 -17.11 -4.66 -18.11
CA ASP A 217 -18.27 -3.81 -17.88
C ASP A 217 -17.95 -2.61 -16.97
N ASP A 218 -16.94 -2.72 -16.08
CA ASP A 218 -16.49 -1.59 -15.28
C ASP A 218 -15.81 -0.52 -16.15
N PHE A 219 -14.98 -0.91 -17.12
CA PHE A 219 -14.35 0.02 -18.08
C PHE A 219 -15.41 0.68 -18.97
N LYS A 220 -16.41 -0.08 -19.41
CA LYS A 220 -17.58 0.48 -20.12
C LYS A 220 -18.29 1.51 -19.25
N PHE A 221 -18.60 1.17 -18.00
CA PHE A 221 -19.28 2.04 -17.06
C PHE A 221 -18.49 3.32 -16.80
N MET A 222 -17.19 3.24 -16.56
CA MET A 222 -16.32 4.41 -16.36
C MET A 222 -16.40 5.38 -17.54
N SER A 223 -16.25 4.85 -18.76
CA SER A 223 -16.31 5.63 -19.99
C SER A 223 -17.69 6.29 -20.19
N GLU A 224 -18.77 5.53 -20.01
CA GLU A 224 -20.15 6.04 -20.14
C GLU A 224 -20.50 7.12 -19.09
N ASN A 225 -19.79 7.16 -17.95
CA ASN A 225 -19.95 8.18 -16.91
C ASN A 225 -18.90 9.30 -17.00
N GLY A 226 -18.23 9.45 -18.14
CA GLY A 226 -17.38 10.59 -18.43
C GLY A 226 -16.01 10.58 -17.76
N LEU A 227 -15.58 9.44 -17.21
CA LEU A 227 -14.16 9.19 -16.91
C LEU A 227 -13.41 8.94 -18.22
N ASN A 228 -12.15 9.35 -18.28
CA ASN A 228 -11.32 9.20 -19.49
C ASN A 228 -9.98 8.49 -19.20
N ALA A 229 -9.76 8.03 -17.97
CA ALA A 229 -8.56 7.32 -17.57
C ALA A 229 -8.77 6.41 -16.36
N VAL A 230 -7.87 5.43 -16.19
CA VAL A 230 -7.76 4.56 -15.02
C VAL A 230 -6.33 4.58 -14.47
N LYS A 231 -6.19 4.56 -13.14
CA LYS A 231 -4.92 4.33 -12.43
C LYS A 231 -4.92 2.88 -11.95
N ILE A 232 -3.92 2.11 -12.34
CA ILE A 232 -3.83 0.67 -12.05
C ILE A 232 -2.59 0.43 -11.18
N PRO A 233 -2.78 0.21 -9.87
CA PRO A 233 -1.74 -0.26 -8.95
C PRO A 233 -1.16 -1.60 -9.40
N VAL A 234 0.17 -1.70 -9.47
CA VAL A 234 0.89 -2.96 -9.70
C VAL A 234 2.01 -3.13 -8.69
N GLY A 235 2.32 -4.38 -8.33
CA GLY A 235 3.45 -4.70 -7.48
C GLY A 235 4.69 -5.08 -8.27
N TRP A 236 5.86 -4.86 -7.70
CA TRP A 236 7.16 -5.17 -8.32
C TRP A 236 7.31 -6.61 -8.82
N TRP A 237 6.58 -7.55 -8.22
CA TRP A 237 6.57 -8.96 -8.61
C TRP A 237 6.07 -9.18 -10.05
N ILE A 238 5.31 -8.23 -10.64
CA ILE A 238 4.82 -8.30 -12.02
C ILE A 238 5.93 -8.49 -13.06
N MET A 239 7.13 -7.97 -12.80
CA MET A 239 8.29 -8.10 -13.70
C MET A 239 8.73 -9.56 -13.86
N PHE A 240 8.43 -10.41 -12.87
CA PHE A 240 8.86 -11.79 -12.82
C PHE A 240 7.78 -12.77 -13.29
N ASP A 241 6.66 -12.28 -13.80
CA ASP A 241 5.61 -13.14 -14.35
C ASP A 241 6.16 -14.04 -15.49
N PRO A 242 5.68 -15.31 -15.61
CA PRO A 242 4.62 -15.92 -14.82
C PRO A 242 5.09 -16.57 -13.50
N ASN A 243 6.36 -16.41 -13.11
CA ASN A 243 6.96 -17.10 -11.96
C ASN A 243 7.60 -16.11 -10.97
N PRO A 244 6.81 -15.25 -10.31
CA PRO A 244 7.35 -14.30 -9.34
C PRO A 244 7.94 -14.99 -8.10
N PRO A 245 8.79 -14.27 -7.33
CA PRO A 245 9.33 -14.80 -6.09
C PRO A 245 8.24 -15.10 -5.06
N ASN A 246 8.35 -16.25 -4.39
CA ASN A 246 7.45 -16.62 -3.29
C ASN A 246 7.41 -15.53 -2.19
N PRO A 247 6.23 -15.24 -1.61
CA PRO A 247 4.95 -15.94 -1.79
C PRO A 247 4.07 -15.38 -2.93
N PHE A 248 4.52 -14.34 -3.65
CA PHE A 248 3.74 -13.76 -4.74
C PHE A 248 3.49 -14.79 -5.85
N VAL A 249 2.40 -14.61 -6.59
CA VAL A 249 1.95 -15.55 -7.62
C VAL A 249 1.79 -14.86 -8.97
N GLY A 250 2.00 -15.60 -10.05
CA GLY A 250 1.98 -15.04 -11.40
C GLY A 250 0.59 -14.91 -12.00
N GLY A 251 0.44 -13.99 -12.95
CA GLY A 251 -0.82 -13.78 -13.68
C GLY A 251 -1.21 -12.31 -13.86
N SER A 252 -0.59 -11.44 -13.06
CA SER A 252 -0.88 -10.00 -13.00
C SER A 252 -0.61 -9.28 -14.33
N TRP A 253 0.46 -9.64 -15.06
CA TRP A 253 0.79 -9.01 -16.36
C TRP A 253 -0.24 -9.31 -17.46
N GLN A 254 -0.86 -10.51 -17.50
CA GLN A 254 -1.90 -10.81 -18.49
C GLN A 254 -3.20 -10.08 -18.15
N THR A 255 -3.49 -9.90 -16.87
CA THR A 255 -4.62 -9.10 -16.41
C THR A 255 -4.42 -7.63 -16.75
N LEU A 256 -3.20 -7.09 -16.58
CA LEU A 256 -2.87 -5.74 -17.03
C LEU A 256 -3.01 -5.59 -18.56
N ASP A 257 -2.55 -6.57 -19.35
CA ASP A 257 -2.75 -6.57 -20.81
C ASP A 257 -4.24 -6.56 -21.20
N LYS A 258 -5.10 -7.31 -20.48
CA LYS A 258 -6.56 -7.23 -20.65
C LYS A 258 -7.09 -5.83 -20.35
N ALA A 259 -6.60 -5.19 -19.28
CA ALA A 259 -6.97 -3.82 -18.92
C ALA A 259 -6.66 -2.82 -20.05
N PHE A 260 -5.50 -2.95 -20.70
CA PHE A 260 -5.15 -2.13 -21.87
C PHE A 260 -6.09 -2.36 -23.06
N ASN A 261 -6.52 -3.60 -23.30
CA ASN A 261 -7.49 -3.89 -24.36
C ASN A 261 -8.87 -3.27 -24.07
N TRP A 262 -9.33 -3.32 -22.82
CA TRP A 262 -10.57 -2.66 -22.40
C TRP A 262 -10.44 -1.13 -22.48
N ALA A 263 -9.33 -0.58 -22.02
CA ALA A 263 -9.04 0.85 -22.10
C ALA A 263 -9.10 1.34 -23.55
N LYS A 264 -8.47 0.60 -24.47
CA LYS A 264 -8.54 0.87 -25.91
C LYS A 264 -9.96 0.87 -26.44
N LYS A 265 -10.74 -0.16 -26.09
CA LYS A 265 -12.13 -0.33 -26.56
C LYS A 265 -13.04 0.81 -26.10
N TYR A 266 -12.84 1.31 -24.88
CA TYR A 266 -13.69 2.33 -24.26
C TYR A 266 -13.06 3.73 -24.23
N ASN A 267 -11.99 3.95 -25.01
CA ASN A 267 -11.28 5.23 -25.12
C ASN A 267 -10.82 5.79 -23.76
N LEU A 268 -10.34 4.91 -22.88
CA LEU A 268 -9.73 5.26 -21.60
C LEU A 268 -8.21 5.26 -21.74
N LYS A 269 -7.56 6.16 -21.01
CA LYS A 269 -6.12 6.15 -20.78
C LYS A 269 -5.74 5.31 -19.57
N VAL A 270 -4.51 4.80 -19.54
CA VAL A 270 -3.98 3.99 -18.43
C VAL A 270 -2.79 4.71 -17.80
N ILE A 271 -2.86 4.88 -16.49
CA ILE A 271 -1.77 5.25 -15.62
C ILE A 271 -1.33 3.97 -14.90
N ILE A 272 -0.11 3.50 -15.17
CA ILE A 272 0.47 2.38 -14.43
C ILE A 272 1.10 2.95 -13.16
N ASP A 273 0.68 2.46 -11.99
CA ASP A 273 1.18 2.90 -10.70
C ASP A 273 2.01 1.80 -10.04
N LEU A 274 3.33 1.99 -9.92
CA LEU A 274 4.17 1.06 -9.16
C LEU A 274 3.89 1.22 -7.66
N HIS A 275 2.89 0.46 -7.22
CA HIS A 275 2.22 0.64 -5.95
C HIS A 275 2.97 -0.01 -4.78
N ALA A 276 3.70 -1.10 -5.08
CA ALA A 276 4.52 -1.84 -4.15
C ALA A 276 5.91 -2.06 -4.74
N VAL A 277 6.95 -1.66 -4.00
CA VAL A 277 8.36 -1.78 -4.42
C VAL A 277 9.12 -2.79 -3.53
N PRO A 278 10.24 -3.36 -4.02
CA PRO A 278 11.05 -4.29 -3.24
C PRO A 278 11.46 -3.68 -1.89
N GLY A 279 11.19 -4.39 -0.80
CA GLY A 279 11.52 -3.95 0.54
C GLY A 279 10.55 -2.96 1.18
N SER A 280 9.44 -2.59 0.51
CA SER A 280 8.39 -1.68 0.98
C SER A 280 8.86 -0.25 1.28
N GLN A 281 8.14 0.70 0.70
CA GLN A 281 8.38 2.14 0.81
C GLN A 281 7.62 2.81 1.96
N ASN A 282 6.67 2.13 2.59
CA ASN A 282 5.84 2.70 3.66
C ASN A 282 5.47 1.75 4.80
N GLY A 283 5.76 0.45 4.68
CA GLY A 283 5.46 -0.53 5.72
C GLY A 283 3.96 -0.80 5.89
N TRP A 284 3.12 -0.48 4.91
CA TRP A 284 1.68 -0.74 4.95
C TRP A 284 1.27 -1.86 4.01
N ASP A 285 0.09 -2.42 4.24
CA ASP A 285 -0.49 -3.56 3.52
C ASP A 285 -0.40 -3.41 2.00
N HIS A 286 -0.77 -2.23 1.49
CA HIS A 286 -0.77 -1.91 0.06
C HIS A 286 0.62 -1.86 -0.59
N SER A 287 1.70 -1.89 0.20
CA SER A 287 3.06 -2.00 -0.34
C SER A 287 3.56 -3.44 -0.47
N GLY A 288 2.70 -4.43 -0.20
CA GLY A 288 3.07 -5.84 -0.21
C GLY A 288 4.14 -6.19 0.83
N THR A 289 4.25 -5.39 1.90
CA THR A 289 5.21 -5.64 2.98
C THR A 289 4.86 -6.93 3.72
N ARG A 290 5.89 -7.72 4.08
CA ARG A 290 5.69 -8.90 4.91
C ARG A 290 5.29 -8.54 6.33
N ASP A 291 5.96 -7.55 6.93
CA ASP A 291 5.93 -7.35 8.38
C ASP A 291 5.97 -5.87 8.78
N GLY A 292 5.73 -4.96 7.83
CA GLY A 292 5.70 -3.52 8.07
C GLY A 292 7.08 -2.87 8.16
N PHE A 293 8.16 -3.66 8.06
CA PHE A 293 9.50 -3.09 7.98
C PHE A 293 9.71 -2.40 6.63
N GLN A 294 10.07 -1.12 6.71
CA GLN A 294 10.38 -0.28 5.57
C GLN A 294 11.88 -0.34 5.26
N SER A 295 12.26 -1.20 4.31
CA SER A 295 13.66 -1.40 3.89
C SER A 295 14.02 -0.76 2.56
N TRP A 296 13.03 -0.32 1.78
CA TRP A 296 13.30 0.35 0.51
C TRP A 296 14.19 1.59 0.71
N GLY A 297 15.21 1.70 -0.13
CA GLY A 297 16.20 2.74 -0.08
C GLY A 297 17.22 2.59 1.05
N GLN A 298 17.16 1.58 1.94
CA GLN A 298 18.24 1.37 2.91
C GLN A 298 19.56 1.00 2.21
N THR A 299 19.48 0.27 1.10
CA THR A 299 20.59 -0.04 0.16
C THR A 299 20.27 0.48 -1.24
N ASP A 300 21.31 0.68 -2.05
CA ASP A 300 21.15 1.03 -3.46
C ASP A 300 20.52 -0.12 -4.27
N ASP A 301 20.74 -1.38 -3.90
CA ASP A 301 20.15 -2.55 -4.56
C ASP A 301 18.62 -2.47 -4.67
N THR A 302 17.94 -2.04 -3.61
CA THR A 302 16.46 -1.89 -3.63
C THR A 302 16.01 -0.78 -4.58
N ILE A 303 16.83 0.26 -4.78
CA ILE A 303 16.55 1.34 -5.73
C ILE A 303 16.75 0.82 -7.15
N GLU A 304 17.86 0.15 -7.43
CA GLU A 304 18.17 -0.44 -8.75
C GLU A 304 17.10 -1.45 -9.18
N GLN A 305 16.72 -2.37 -8.30
CA GLN A 305 15.62 -3.32 -8.57
C GLN A 305 14.29 -2.61 -8.85
N THR A 306 14.03 -1.47 -8.21
CA THR A 306 12.81 -0.70 -8.49
C THR A 306 12.88 -0.03 -9.86
N VAL A 307 14.06 0.46 -10.26
CA VAL A 307 14.28 1.03 -11.60
C VAL A 307 14.11 -0.03 -12.69
N ASP A 308 14.58 -1.25 -12.46
CA ASP A 308 14.40 -2.37 -13.40
C ASP A 308 12.91 -2.65 -13.66
N VAL A 309 12.08 -2.59 -12.61
CA VAL A 309 10.62 -2.76 -12.74
C VAL A 309 10.01 -1.64 -13.58
N ILE A 310 10.43 -0.39 -13.37
CA ILE A 310 9.97 0.75 -14.17
C ILE A 310 10.38 0.59 -15.64
N GLU A 311 11.62 0.19 -15.91
CA GLU A 311 12.11 -0.05 -17.26
C GLU A 311 11.30 -1.17 -17.95
N PHE A 312 11.03 -2.26 -17.22
CA PHE A 312 10.18 -3.34 -17.72
C PHE A 312 8.79 -2.85 -18.10
N LEU A 313 8.11 -2.10 -17.23
CA LEU A 313 6.77 -1.57 -17.49
C LEU A 313 6.77 -0.60 -18.67
N ALA A 314 7.75 0.32 -18.71
CA ALA A 314 7.91 1.29 -19.79
C ALA A 314 8.16 0.59 -21.13
N SER A 315 9.08 -0.38 -21.18
CA SER A 315 9.39 -1.13 -22.39
C SER A 315 8.21 -1.98 -22.88
N ARG A 316 7.48 -2.63 -21.96
CA ARG A 316 6.38 -3.54 -22.32
C ARG A 316 5.20 -2.80 -22.95
N TYR A 317 4.88 -1.62 -22.43
CA TYR A 317 3.69 -0.86 -22.83
C TYR A 317 4.01 0.34 -23.73
N ALA A 318 5.26 0.50 -24.17
CA ALA A 318 5.70 1.61 -25.03
C ALA A 318 4.90 1.73 -26.34
N ASP A 319 4.45 0.60 -26.89
CA ASP A 319 3.68 0.54 -28.14
C ASP A 319 2.16 0.75 -27.95
N LYS A 320 1.69 0.93 -26.71
CA LYS A 320 0.27 1.11 -26.38
C LYS A 320 -0.10 2.59 -26.33
N PRO A 321 -0.91 3.11 -27.28
CA PRO A 321 -1.36 4.51 -27.24
C PRO A 321 -2.23 4.86 -26.03
N GLU A 322 -2.77 3.85 -25.35
CA GLU A 322 -3.53 3.99 -24.12
C GLU A 322 -2.65 4.31 -22.91
N LEU A 323 -1.35 3.96 -22.94
CA LEU A 323 -0.41 4.33 -21.88
C LEU A 323 -0.28 5.86 -21.84
N TYR A 324 -0.64 6.44 -20.70
CA TYR A 324 -0.65 7.89 -20.52
C TYR A 324 0.39 8.38 -19.52
N ALA A 325 0.64 7.60 -18.48
CA ALA A 325 1.65 7.89 -17.50
C ALA A 325 2.16 6.62 -16.79
N ILE A 326 3.35 6.73 -16.21
CA ILE A 326 3.89 5.76 -15.25
C ILE A 326 4.17 6.52 -13.95
N GLU A 327 3.58 6.08 -12.85
CA GLU A 327 3.95 6.53 -11.51
C GLU A 327 5.07 5.66 -10.96
N LEU A 328 6.18 6.31 -10.65
CA LEU A 328 7.43 5.64 -10.30
C LEU A 328 7.33 4.91 -8.97
N ILE A 329 6.59 5.44 -8.00
CA ILE A 329 6.40 4.83 -6.68
C ILE A 329 5.21 5.45 -5.98
N ASN A 330 4.31 4.63 -5.46
CA ASN A 330 3.19 5.10 -4.64
C ASN A 330 3.64 5.41 -3.20
N GLU A 331 3.26 6.57 -2.67
CA GLU A 331 3.29 6.86 -1.22
C GLU A 331 4.59 6.52 -0.45
N PRO A 332 5.77 7.04 -0.85
CA PRO A 332 6.99 6.84 -0.07
C PRO A 332 6.87 7.51 1.32
N LEU A 333 7.11 6.77 2.41
CA LEU A 333 6.88 7.26 3.77
C LEU A 333 8.13 7.91 4.38
N ALA A 334 8.01 9.16 4.85
CA ALA A 334 9.03 9.79 5.68
C ALA A 334 8.90 9.39 7.17
N PRO A 335 10.01 9.36 7.94
CA PRO A 335 11.39 9.64 7.52
C PRO A 335 12.15 8.43 6.95
N GLY A 336 11.51 7.25 6.87
CA GLY A 336 12.17 6.03 6.38
C GLY A 336 12.75 6.18 4.97
N VAL A 337 11.94 6.73 4.04
CA VAL A 337 12.43 7.19 2.74
C VAL A 337 12.98 8.59 2.89
N THR A 338 14.30 8.76 2.75
CA THR A 338 14.93 10.08 2.74
C THR A 338 14.71 10.78 1.39
N LEU A 339 14.64 12.12 1.40
CA LEU A 339 14.46 12.91 0.18
C LEU A 339 15.59 12.70 -0.85
N ASN A 340 16.84 12.57 -0.40
CA ASN A 340 17.98 12.38 -1.31
C ASN A 340 17.90 11.04 -2.06
N LYS A 341 17.55 9.96 -1.34
CA LYS A 341 17.36 8.63 -1.94
C LYS A 341 16.19 8.62 -2.92
N LEU A 342 15.10 9.31 -2.57
CA LEU A 342 13.94 9.43 -3.46
C LEU A 342 14.26 10.21 -4.74
N LYS A 343 14.99 11.33 -4.64
CA LYS A 343 15.45 12.10 -5.81
C LYS A 343 16.38 11.29 -6.71
N LYS A 344 17.33 10.55 -6.13
CA LYS A 344 18.20 9.60 -6.86
C LYS A 344 17.37 8.58 -7.63
N TYR A 345 16.37 7.99 -6.98
CA TYR A 345 15.46 7.05 -7.62
C TYR A 345 14.64 7.69 -8.74
N TYR A 346 14.05 8.87 -8.51
CA TYR A 346 13.22 9.54 -9.51
C TYR A 346 13.97 9.95 -10.77
N GLU A 347 15.22 10.39 -10.63
CA GLU A 347 16.08 10.64 -11.80
C GLU A 347 16.34 9.36 -12.59
N ALA A 348 16.70 8.26 -11.90
CA ALA A 348 16.94 6.97 -12.54
C ALA A 348 15.69 6.38 -13.21
N GLY A 349 14.55 6.40 -12.53
CA GLY A 349 13.26 5.93 -13.05
C GLY A 349 12.71 6.78 -14.19
N TYR A 350 12.92 8.10 -14.15
CA TYR A 350 12.61 9.00 -15.27
C TYR A 350 13.43 8.63 -16.51
N ASN A 351 14.75 8.48 -16.35
CA ASN A 351 15.65 8.12 -17.44
C ASN A 351 15.31 6.74 -18.01
N ALA A 352 14.99 5.76 -17.16
CA ALA A 352 14.54 4.43 -17.57
C ALA A 352 13.23 4.50 -18.39
N THR A 353 12.25 5.28 -17.95
CA THR A 353 11.00 5.48 -18.71
C THR A 353 11.27 6.11 -20.09
N ARG A 354 12.10 7.15 -20.13
CA ARG A 354 12.44 7.89 -21.35
C ARG A 354 13.25 7.09 -22.38
N ARG A 355 13.90 5.98 -21.99
CA ARG A 355 14.51 5.07 -22.96
C ARG A 355 13.49 4.40 -23.89
N HIS A 356 12.23 4.32 -23.47
CA HIS A 356 11.19 3.57 -24.18
C HIS A 356 10.00 4.43 -24.62
N THR A 357 9.68 5.49 -23.89
CA THR A 357 8.43 6.25 -24.13
C THR A 357 8.47 7.69 -23.58
N ASP A 358 7.69 8.58 -24.21
CA ASP A 358 7.55 9.99 -23.86
C ASP A 358 6.32 10.30 -22.98
N VAL A 359 5.66 9.28 -22.44
CA VAL A 359 4.50 9.43 -21.54
C VAL A 359 4.84 10.25 -20.29
N HIS A 360 3.82 10.72 -19.57
CA HIS A 360 4.04 11.45 -18.34
C HIS A 360 4.72 10.56 -17.28
N VAL A 361 5.63 11.14 -16.50
CA VAL A 361 6.30 10.44 -15.39
C VAL A 361 5.82 11.05 -14.09
N ILE A 362 5.09 10.27 -13.30
CA ILE A 362 4.50 10.70 -12.04
C ILE A 362 5.46 10.38 -10.88
N MET A 363 5.71 11.38 -10.05
CA MET A 363 6.56 11.34 -8.86
C MET A 363 5.69 11.62 -7.63
N SER A 364 5.46 10.62 -6.79
CA SER A 364 4.63 10.77 -5.59
C SER A 364 5.34 11.58 -4.51
N ASN A 365 4.62 12.51 -3.89
CA ASN A 365 5.10 13.21 -2.70
C ASN A 365 5.27 12.24 -1.54
N ARG A 366 6.27 12.50 -0.69
CA ARG A 366 6.42 11.69 0.52
C ARG A 366 5.27 11.92 1.49
N LEU A 367 4.84 10.85 2.13
CA LEU A 367 3.88 10.93 3.21
C LEU A 367 4.53 11.44 4.51
N ARG A 368 3.70 12.06 5.37
CA ARG A 368 4.08 12.58 6.71
C ARG A 368 5.18 13.66 6.71
N ILE A 369 5.27 14.43 5.64
CA ILE A 369 6.16 15.60 5.53
C ILE A 369 5.45 16.89 5.93
N LYS A 370 6.23 17.88 6.41
CA LYS A 370 5.73 19.23 6.72
C LYS A 370 5.64 20.11 5.48
N ASP A 371 6.67 20.06 4.64
CA ASP A 371 6.77 20.84 3.42
C ASP A 371 6.30 19.99 2.23
N GLN A 372 5.12 20.29 1.71
CA GLN A 372 4.54 19.60 0.54
C GLN A 372 5.23 20.00 -0.77
N THR A 373 6.06 21.04 -0.78
CA THR A 373 6.73 21.57 -1.98
C THR A 373 8.12 20.96 -2.22
N GLU A 374 8.58 20.04 -1.36
CA GLU A 374 9.97 19.54 -1.32
C GLU A 374 10.50 18.91 -2.63
N LEU A 375 9.59 18.48 -3.51
CA LEU A 375 9.89 17.89 -4.81
C LEU A 375 9.66 18.83 -6.00
N ILE A 376 8.97 19.97 -5.84
CA ILE A 376 8.54 20.82 -6.97
C ILE A 376 9.72 21.26 -7.82
N HIS A 377 10.73 21.91 -7.22
CA HIS A 377 11.93 22.36 -7.94
C HIS A 377 12.69 21.20 -8.60
N PHE A 378 12.72 20.03 -7.96
CA PHE A 378 13.38 18.86 -8.52
C PHE A 378 12.62 18.37 -9.77
N ALA A 379 11.31 18.14 -9.65
CA ALA A 379 10.48 17.66 -10.74
C ALA A 379 10.39 18.65 -11.92
N SER A 380 10.47 19.96 -11.67
CA SER A 380 10.55 20.99 -12.73
C SER A 380 11.71 20.80 -13.70
N SER A 381 12.74 20.03 -13.33
CA SER A 381 13.89 19.76 -14.21
C SER A 381 13.62 18.66 -15.25
N PHE A 382 12.44 18.03 -15.21
CA PHE A 382 12.10 16.86 -16.02
C PHE A 382 10.88 17.14 -16.89
N ALA A 383 11.03 17.07 -18.22
CA ALA A 383 9.93 17.29 -19.15
C ALA A 383 8.85 16.20 -19.03
N GLY A 384 7.58 16.61 -18.97
CA GLY A 384 6.44 15.71 -18.79
C GLY A 384 6.35 15.09 -17.39
N SER A 385 6.99 15.70 -16.38
CA SER A 385 6.88 15.28 -14.99
C SER A 385 5.58 15.73 -14.35
N VAL A 386 5.10 14.93 -13.41
CA VAL A 386 3.87 15.15 -12.66
C VAL A 386 4.15 14.86 -11.19
N ILE A 387 3.64 15.68 -10.27
CA ILE A 387 3.69 15.42 -8.83
C ILE A 387 2.36 14.85 -8.39
N ASP A 388 2.38 13.65 -7.80
CA ASP A 388 1.19 13.07 -7.16
C ASP A 388 1.12 13.45 -5.68
N VAL A 389 -0.05 13.88 -5.24
CA VAL A 389 -0.37 14.13 -3.83
C VAL A 389 -1.63 13.40 -3.41
N HIS A 390 -1.57 12.79 -2.23
CA HIS A 390 -2.68 12.03 -1.69
C HIS A 390 -3.35 12.74 -0.52
N TYR A 391 -4.65 13.00 -0.64
CA TYR A 391 -5.40 13.75 0.37
C TYR A 391 -6.64 13.00 0.84
N TYR A 392 -6.55 12.53 2.08
CA TYR A 392 -7.63 11.84 2.76
C TYR A 392 -8.20 12.70 3.89
N ASN A 393 -9.52 12.73 4.01
CA ASN A 393 -10.21 13.29 5.17
C ASN A 393 -10.69 12.19 6.16
N MET A 394 -10.28 10.93 5.98
CA MET A 394 -10.75 9.81 6.81
C MET A 394 -9.78 9.36 7.91
N PHE A 395 -8.48 9.61 7.74
CA PHE A 395 -7.44 9.06 8.63
C PHE A 395 -7.04 10.01 9.76
N SER A 396 -7.64 11.20 9.85
CA SER A 396 -7.41 12.14 10.94
C SER A 396 -8.65 12.27 11.83
N SER A 397 -8.43 12.25 13.15
CA SER A 397 -9.49 12.46 14.15
C SER A 397 -10.13 13.85 14.04
N MET A 398 -9.44 14.81 13.42
CA MET A 398 -9.96 16.15 13.14
C MET A 398 -11.24 16.09 12.31
N PHE A 399 -11.27 15.25 11.28
CA PHE A 399 -12.41 15.16 10.35
C PHE A 399 -13.58 14.34 10.91
N LYS A 400 -13.33 13.47 11.91
CA LYS A 400 -14.39 12.65 12.54
C LYS A 400 -15.48 13.49 13.21
N ARG A 401 -15.16 14.74 13.58
CA ARG A 401 -16.08 15.68 14.23
C ARG A 401 -16.62 16.76 13.29
N MET A 402 -16.21 16.75 12.02
CA MET A 402 -16.67 17.71 11.04
C MET A 402 -18.02 17.30 10.47
N THR A 403 -18.92 18.27 10.29
CA THR A 403 -20.14 18.08 9.49
C THR A 403 -19.80 17.91 8.01
N VAL A 404 -20.81 17.55 7.21
CA VAL A 404 -20.73 17.49 5.75
C VAL A 404 -20.13 18.78 5.19
N GLN A 405 -20.74 19.91 5.55
CA GLN A 405 -20.36 21.23 5.05
C GLN A 405 -18.95 21.61 5.51
N GLN A 406 -18.59 21.33 6.77
CA GLN A 406 -17.24 21.61 7.27
C GLN A 406 -16.16 20.82 6.51
N ASN A 407 -16.45 19.58 6.11
CA ASN A 407 -15.54 18.81 5.25
C ASN A 407 -15.41 19.44 3.86
N ILE A 408 -16.53 19.85 3.25
CA ILE A 408 -16.54 20.54 1.95
C ILE A 408 -15.74 21.85 2.04
N ASP A 409 -16.03 22.68 3.03
CA ASP A 409 -15.33 23.94 3.29
C ASP A 409 -13.83 23.71 3.54
N TYR A 410 -13.46 22.62 4.21
CA TYR A 410 -12.06 22.27 4.41
C TYR A 410 -11.35 22.00 3.07
N VAL A 411 -12.00 21.25 2.18
CA VAL A 411 -11.46 20.99 0.84
C VAL A 411 -11.30 22.29 0.06
N TYR A 412 -12.35 23.12 0.01
CA TYR A 412 -12.32 24.38 -0.75
C TYR A 412 -11.32 25.39 -0.18
N ASN A 413 -11.25 25.55 1.14
CA ASN A 413 -10.47 26.63 1.74
C ASN A 413 -9.03 26.20 2.07
N ASN A 414 -8.81 24.95 2.46
CA ASN A 414 -7.50 24.49 2.93
C ASN A 414 -6.79 23.65 1.86
N ARG A 415 -7.45 22.62 1.29
CA ARG A 415 -6.79 21.76 0.28
C ARG A 415 -6.50 22.52 -1.01
N ALA A 416 -7.39 23.40 -1.46
CA ALA A 416 -7.13 24.23 -2.64
C ALA A 416 -5.89 25.12 -2.46
N SER A 417 -5.70 25.72 -1.28
CA SER A 417 -4.51 26.54 -0.99
C SER A 417 -3.22 25.71 -1.05
N VAL A 418 -3.23 24.50 -0.48
CA VAL A 418 -2.08 23.59 -0.55
C VAL A 418 -1.81 23.19 -2.01
N LEU A 419 -2.84 22.84 -2.78
CA LEU A 419 -2.68 22.48 -4.19
C LEU A 419 -2.13 23.65 -5.02
N ASN A 420 -2.61 24.86 -4.80
CA ASN A 420 -2.09 26.06 -5.46
C ASN A 420 -0.61 26.27 -5.17
N SER A 421 -0.13 25.93 -3.96
CA SER A 421 1.30 26.05 -3.63
C SER A 421 2.21 25.08 -4.41
N LEU A 422 1.64 24.02 -4.99
CA LEU A 422 2.36 23.06 -5.83
C LEU A 422 2.40 23.49 -7.30
N MET A 423 1.49 24.38 -7.71
CA MET A 423 1.38 24.86 -9.09
C MET A 423 2.30 26.06 -9.30
N VAL A 424 3.52 25.80 -9.76
CA VAL A 424 4.50 26.85 -10.10
C VAL A 424 4.62 27.02 -11.61
N SER A 425 4.95 28.24 -12.07
CA SER A 425 5.16 28.52 -13.50
C SER A 425 6.30 27.66 -14.04
N ASN A 426 6.07 27.02 -15.19
CA ASN A 426 6.99 26.04 -15.78
C ASN A 426 7.37 24.88 -14.83
N GLY A 427 6.49 24.58 -13.86
CA GLY A 427 6.62 23.46 -12.94
C GLY A 427 6.07 22.15 -13.49
N PRO A 428 6.20 21.06 -12.71
CA PRO A 428 5.51 19.81 -13.01
C PRO A 428 3.99 20.02 -12.99
N LEU A 429 3.26 19.14 -13.70
CA LEU A 429 1.81 19.04 -13.49
C LEU A 429 1.52 18.51 -12.08
N VAL A 430 0.33 18.78 -11.54
CA VAL A 430 -0.10 18.27 -10.23
C VAL A 430 -1.24 17.28 -10.42
N PHE A 431 -1.10 16.10 -9.83
CA PHE A 431 -2.08 15.02 -9.86
C PHE A 431 -2.55 14.73 -8.43
N VAL A 432 -3.86 14.52 -8.23
CA VAL A 432 -4.39 13.98 -6.98
C VAL A 432 -4.78 12.52 -7.22
N GLY A 433 -3.76 11.66 -7.21
CA GLY A 433 -3.87 10.25 -7.57
C GLY A 433 -4.58 9.40 -6.54
N ASN A 434 -4.83 9.94 -5.34
CA ASN A 434 -5.78 9.40 -4.39
C ASN A 434 -6.46 10.47 -3.52
N GLY A 435 -7.76 10.33 -3.34
CA GLY A 435 -8.54 11.11 -2.38
C GLY A 435 -9.86 10.43 -2.06
N TRP A 436 -10.29 10.49 -0.79
CA TRP A 436 -11.52 9.82 -0.34
C TRP A 436 -12.35 10.71 0.58
N MET A 437 -13.65 10.76 0.30
CA MET A 437 -14.70 11.19 1.24
C MET A 437 -15.47 9.94 1.69
N ARG A 438 -15.22 9.43 2.90
CA ARG A 438 -16.09 8.40 3.49
C ARG A 438 -17.33 9.06 4.07
N TRP A 439 -18.44 8.95 3.36
CA TRP A 439 -19.76 9.12 3.96
C TRP A 439 -20.15 7.81 4.63
N VAL A 440 -20.52 7.86 5.92
CA VAL A 440 -21.13 6.71 6.59
C VAL A 440 -22.46 6.44 5.89
N TRP A 441 -22.51 5.36 5.12
CA TRP A 441 -23.71 4.95 4.40
C TRP A 441 -24.57 4.08 5.32
N GLN A 442 -25.61 4.67 5.91
CA GLN A 442 -26.90 3.98 5.97
C GLN A 442 -27.69 4.46 4.76
N MET A 443 -28.03 3.55 3.84
CA MET A 443 -29.12 3.60 2.83
C MET A 443 -28.72 3.20 1.40
N HIS A 444 -28.55 1.89 1.14
CA HIS A 444 -28.70 1.21 -0.16
C HIS A 444 -27.97 1.74 -1.43
N GLN A 445 -27.39 0.79 -2.17
CA GLN A 445 -26.63 0.91 -3.42
C GLN A 445 -27.15 1.93 -4.47
N LYS A 446 -26.23 2.34 -5.37
CA LYS A 446 -26.42 3.06 -6.66
C LYS A 446 -26.52 4.60 -6.67
N ARG A 447 -26.23 5.33 -5.58
CA ARG A 447 -26.38 6.81 -5.56
C ARG A 447 -25.12 7.66 -5.60
N ILE A 448 -23.92 7.11 -5.39
CA ILE A 448 -22.70 7.90 -5.18
C ILE A 448 -22.33 8.75 -6.41
N ILE A 449 -22.48 8.25 -7.64
CA ILE A 449 -22.16 9.04 -8.85
C ILE A 449 -23.18 10.16 -9.09
N LYS A 450 -24.48 9.91 -8.86
CA LYS A 450 -25.54 10.91 -9.05
C LYS A 450 -25.45 12.07 -8.05
N ASP A 451 -25.02 11.82 -6.82
CA ASP A 451 -24.88 12.89 -5.82
C ASP A 451 -23.62 13.74 -6.05
N LEU A 452 -22.56 13.19 -6.68
CA LEU A 452 -21.39 13.96 -7.13
C LEU A 452 -21.72 14.92 -8.28
N GLU A 453 -22.58 14.51 -9.22
CA GLU A 453 -23.11 15.40 -10.26
C GLU A 453 -24.00 16.52 -9.69
N LYS A 454 -24.81 16.19 -8.67
CA LYS A 454 -25.78 17.13 -8.08
C LYS A 454 -25.13 18.24 -7.25
N HIS A 455 -23.91 18.03 -6.76
CA HIS A 455 -23.17 18.99 -5.92
C HIS A 455 -22.11 19.82 -6.64
N SER A 456 -22.13 19.90 -7.99
CA SER A 456 -21.23 20.76 -8.77
C SER A 456 -19.74 20.55 -8.44
N LEU A 457 -19.34 19.34 -8.05
CA LEU A 457 -17.93 18.97 -7.85
C LEU A 457 -17.18 18.71 -9.17
N MET A 458 -17.84 18.96 -10.32
CA MET A 458 -17.32 18.70 -11.67
C MET A 458 -17.37 19.90 -12.63
N SER A 459 -17.74 21.11 -12.18
CA SER A 459 -17.75 22.30 -13.05
C SER A 459 -17.17 23.52 -12.36
N MET A 460 -15.92 23.85 -12.69
CA MET A 460 -15.39 25.19 -12.43
C MET A 460 -15.95 26.15 -13.49
N GLY A 461 -17.04 26.82 -13.15
CA GLY A 461 -17.50 28.04 -13.81
C GLY A 461 -17.26 29.22 -12.88
N GLY A 462 -16.12 29.90 -13.04
CA GLY A 462 -15.82 31.16 -12.37
C GLY A 462 -15.22 32.15 -13.37
N GLN A 463 -15.81 33.34 -13.48
CA GLN A 463 -15.32 34.42 -14.37
C GLN A 463 -13.87 34.81 -14.04
N PRO A 464 -13.08 35.23 -15.06
CA PRO A 464 -11.67 35.51 -14.89
C PRO A 464 -11.46 36.81 -14.11
N LEU A 465 -10.80 36.72 -12.95
CA LEU A 465 -10.09 37.87 -12.39
C LEU A 465 -8.79 38.04 -13.16
N ALA A 466 -8.57 39.24 -13.68
CA ALA A 466 -7.45 39.61 -14.54
C ALA A 466 -6.10 39.31 -13.84
N GLY A 467 -5.42 38.29 -14.33
CA GLY A 467 -4.06 37.90 -13.92
C GLY A 467 -3.77 36.52 -14.52
N HIS A 468 -2.70 36.40 -15.29
CA HIS A 468 -2.37 35.22 -16.11
C HIS A 468 -2.15 33.92 -15.31
N ILE A 469 -3.24 33.23 -14.96
CA ILE A 469 -3.22 31.85 -14.45
C ILE A 469 -4.37 31.12 -15.15
N GLY A 470 -4.02 30.07 -15.91
CA GLY A 470 -4.99 29.24 -16.63
C GLY A 470 -5.95 28.48 -15.71
N PRO A 471 -7.05 27.92 -16.24
CA PRO A 471 -8.07 27.23 -15.45
C PRO A 471 -7.47 26.03 -14.69
N LEU A 472 -7.84 25.91 -13.41
CA LEU A 472 -7.43 24.81 -12.53
C LEU A 472 -7.99 23.46 -13.03
N GLU A 473 -7.10 22.49 -13.30
CA GLU A 473 -7.48 21.12 -13.59
C GLU A 473 -7.35 20.26 -12.32
N PHE A 474 -8.48 19.82 -11.76
CA PHE A 474 -8.52 18.86 -10.66
C PHE A 474 -8.71 17.45 -11.21
N LEU A 475 -7.71 16.60 -11.06
CA LEU A 475 -7.81 15.15 -11.22
C LEU A 475 -8.40 14.55 -9.93
N ILE A 476 -9.69 14.24 -9.90
CA ILE A 476 -10.31 13.58 -8.73
C ILE A 476 -10.36 12.08 -9.00
N THR A 477 -9.65 11.33 -8.16
CA THR A 477 -9.70 9.86 -8.14
C THR A 477 -10.91 9.39 -7.33
N ILE A 478 -11.82 8.65 -7.97
CA ILE A 478 -12.87 7.88 -7.28
C ILE A 478 -12.30 6.47 -7.07
N GLY A 479 -12.49 5.84 -5.91
CA GLY A 479 -12.08 4.45 -5.69
C GLY A 479 -13.19 3.49 -6.11
N ALA A 480 -12.83 2.38 -6.77
CA ALA A 480 -13.76 1.32 -7.10
C ALA A 480 -14.28 0.62 -5.82
N TRP A 481 -15.56 0.25 -5.81
CA TRP A 481 -16.20 -0.60 -4.79
C TRP A 481 -16.93 -1.71 -5.52
N SER A 482 -16.63 -2.97 -5.16
CA SER A 482 -17.46 -4.13 -5.53
C SER A 482 -18.23 -4.61 -4.30
N GLY A 483 -19.55 -4.67 -4.40
CA GLY A 483 -20.44 -5.41 -3.47
C GLY A 483 -21.15 -4.60 -2.41
#